data_AF-G3MNU4-F1
#
_entry.id   AF-G3MNU4-F1
#
_cell.length_a   1.000
_cell.length_b   1.000
_cell.length_c   1.000
_cell.angle_alpha   90.00
_cell.angle_beta   90.00
_cell.angle_gamma   90.00
#
_symmetry.space_group_name_H-M   'P 1'
#
loop_
_entity.id
_entity.type
_entity.pdbx_description
1 polymer ?
#
loop_
_entity_poly.entity_id
_entity_poly.type
_entity_poly.pdbx_seq_one_letter_code
_entity_poly.pdbx_strand_id
1 'polypeptide(L)'
;MAELPQLGKHCHVESCNRLDFLPFECVHCKNTFCSDHRTSDAHVCDQVQTHVLTDKEARCSRTGTLFCCSFSDCTQKELTPIACGLCAANFCVRHRHAQDHKCKCLPSQSEHMPLTTKVVQKILESKKTVEKPISSKASLSPTAQKVKLMKMKMHAAGEKTVPLADRVYFEVFFPKGHKVRSKPYHFSKLWTVGRAIDSTAIIEKLPNQNNRLTEKRLLLFHASTLKALGMSDIFETLLNSKFLNEAETLVLEYVSPNCDTLAADYHYEDS
;
A
#
# COMPACT_ATOMS: atom_id res chain seq x y z
N MET A 1 28.84 -31.89 12.40
CA MET A 1 28.11 -32.39 11.22
C MET A 1 26.93 -33.18 11.75
N ALA A 2 25.72 -32.62 11.69
CA ALA A 2 24.52 -33.33 12.08
C ALA A 2 23.98 -34.01 10.82
N GLU A 3 24.26 -35.30 10.68
CA GLU A 3 23.63 -36.16 9.69
C GLU A 3 22.15 -36.34 10.12
N LEU A 4 21.20 -35.87 9.31
CA LEU A 4 19.76 -36.09 9.48
C LEU A 4 19.31 -37.16 8.47
N PRO A 5 19.55 -38.46 8.73
CA PRO A 5 19.41 -39.52 7.73
C PRO A 5 17.97 -39.84 7.30
N GLN A 6 16.96 -39.08 7.72
CA GLN A 6 15.53 -39.41 7.49
C GLN A 6 14.63 -38.20 7.18
N LEU A 7 15.18 -37.04 6.78
CA LEU A 7 14.32 -35.91 6.38
C LEU A 7 14.01 -35.93 4.88
N GLY A 8 12.73 -36.00 4.55
CA GLY A 8 12.20 -35.94 3.19
C GLY A 8 11.75 -37.30 2.63
N LYS A 9 10.93 -37.26 1.57
CA LYS A 9 10.52 -38.46 0.81
C LYS A 9 10.85 -38.25 -0.67
N HIS A 10 11.13 -39.34 -1.37
CA HIS A 10 11.39 -39.30 -2.80
C HIS A 10 10.09 -39.23 -3.60
N CYS A 11 10.13 -38.51 -4.71
CA CYS A 11 9.04 -38.49 -5.68
C CYS A 11 8.81 -39.89 -6.26
N HIS A 12 7.56 -40.35 -6.29
CA HIS A 12 7.18 -41.65 -6.85
C HIS A 12 7.29 -41.73 -8.39
N VAL A 13 7.47 -40.60 -9.07
CA VAL A 13 7.73 -40.60 -10.52
C VAL A 13 9.14 -41.15 -10.78
N GLU A 14 9.23 -42.32 -11.41
CA GLU A 14 10.47 -43.05 -11.73
C GLU A 14 11.52 -42.17 -12.44
N SER A 15 11.08 -41.24 -13.30
CA SER A 15 11.98 -40.33 -14.02
C SER A 15 12.50 -39.15 -13.18
N CYS A 16 11.88 -38.86 -12.04
CA CYS A 16 12.26 -37.76 -11.17
C CYS A 16 13.05 -38.26 -9.95
N ASN A 17 12.47 -39.19 -9.20
CA ASN A 17 13.01 -39.78 -7.95
C ASN A 17 13.72 -38.78 -7.01
N ARG A 18 13.32 -37.49 -7.05
CA ARG A 18 13.98 -36.42 -6.30
C ARG A 18 13.53 -36.47 -4.86
N LEU A 19 14.48 -36.38 -3.92
CA LEU A 19 14.18 -36.21 -2.50
C LEU A 19 13.65 -34.79 -2.25
N ASP A 20 12.41 -34.70 -1.78
CA ASP A 20 11.77 -33.45 -1.38
C ASP A 20 11.55 -33.46 0.13
N PHE A 21 11.90 -32.35 0.78
CA PHE A 21 11.73 -32.17 2.22
C PHE A 21 10.28 -31.86 2.59
N LEU A 22 9.43 -31.52 1.60
CA LEU A 22 8.00 -31.29 1.75
C LEU A 22 7.20 -32.26 0.86
N PRO A 23 6.94 -33.50 1.31
CA PRO A 23 6.23 -34.48 0.51
C PRO A 23 4.76 -34.10 0.27
N PHE A 24 4.32 -34.18 -0.98
CA PHE A 24 2.92 -33.98 -1.36
C PHE A 24 2.25 -35.32 -1.64
N GLU A 25 1.19 -35.66 -0.91
CA GLU A 25 0.42 -36.89 -1.14
C GLU A 25 -0.75 -36.63 -2.09
N CYS A 26 -0.82 -37.39 -3.18
CA CYS A 26 -1.92 -37.27 -4.14
C CYS A 26 -3.23 -37.79 -3.52
N VAL A 27 -4.32 -37.04 -3.69
CA VAL A 27 -5.62 -37.40 -3.13
C VAL A 27 -6.18 -38.69 -3.75
N HIS A 28 -5.83 -38.94 -5.02
CA HIS A 28 -6.31 -40.06 -5.83
C HIS A 28 -5.46 -41.31 -5.62
N CYS A 29 -4.21 -41.33 -6.10
CA CYS A 29 -3.36 -42.52 -6.04
C CYS A 29 -2.61 -42.71 -4.72
N LYS A 30 -2.70 -41.77 -3.75
CA LYS A 30 -2.05 -41.80 -2.42
C LYS A 30 -0.51 -41.89 -2.42
N ASN A 31 0.12 -41.80 -3.59
CA ASN A 31 1.57 -41.74 -3.72
C ASN A 31 2.11 -40.35 -3.36
N THR A 32 3.40 -40.30 -2.99
CA THR A 32 4.11 -39.08 -2.60
C THR A 32 4.91 -38.49 -3.77
N PHE A 33 4.82 -37.18 -3.96
CA PHE A 33 5.45 -36.44 -5.05
C PHE A 33 6.20 -35.20 -4.55
N CYS A 34 7.17 -34.73 -5.34
CA CYS A 34 7.87 -33.46 -5.10
C CYS A 34 7.03 -32.26 -5.58
N SER A 35 7.49 -31.03 -5.30
CA SER A 35 6.80 -29.80 -5.71
C SER A 35 6.44 -29.74 -7.20
N ASP A 36 7.30 -30.27 -8.07
CA ASP A 36 7.11 -30.24 -9.53
C ASP A 36 6.07 -31.26 -10.02
N HIS A 37 5.84 -32.35 -9.26
CA HIS A 37 4.95 -33.45 -9.63
C HIS A 37 3.68 -33.54 -8.76
N ARG A 38 3.38 -32.50 -7.98
CA ARG A 38 2.26 -32.49 -7.01
C ARG A 38 0.86 -32.53 -7.63
N THR A 39 0.71 -32.15 -8.90
CA THR A 39 -0.60 -32.12 -9.59
C THR A 39 -0.85 -33.42 -10.34
N SER A 40 -2.12 -33.80 -10.47
CA SER A 40 -2.55 -35.02 -11.16
C SER A 40 -2.05 -35.15 -12.59
N ASP A 41 -1.99 -34.05 -13.34
CA ASP A 41 -1.43 -34.01 -14.69
C ASP A 41 0.08 -34.22 -14.71
N ALA A 42 0.81 -33.66 -13.74
CA ALA A 42 2.26 -33.68 -13.72
C ALA A 42 2.83 -35.08 -13.46
N HIS A 43 2.17 -35.90 -12.63
CA HIS A 43 2.56 -37.30 -12.39
C HIS A 43 1.74 -38.31 -13.18
N VAL A 44 0.90 -37.86 -14.12
CA VAL A 44 0.01 -38.70 -14.94
C VAL A 44 -0.74 -39.71 -14.07
N CYS A 45 -1.57 -39.18 -13.17
CA CYS A 45 -2.25 -39.98 -12.18
C CYS A 45 -3.22 -40.99 -12.80
N ASP A 46 -3.02 -42.28 -12.50
CA ASP A 46 -3.79 -43.42 -12.96
C ASP A 46 -5.20 -43.51 -12.36
N GLN A 47 -5.40 -42.89 -11.19
CA GLN A 47 -6.67 -42.94 -10.43
C GLN A 47 -7.50 -41.65 -10.54
N VAL A 48 -7.17 -40.75 -11.46
CA VAL A 48 -8.03 -39.58 -11.73
C VAL A 48 -9.29 -40.08 -12.42
N GLN A 49 -10.40 -40.08 -11.69
CA GLN A 49 -11.71 -40.12 -12.30
C GLN A 49 -11.92 -38.79 -13.02
N THR A 50 -11.54 -38.73 -14.30
CA THR A 50 -11.90 -37.63 -15.17
C THR A 50 -13.41 -37.70 -15.36
N HIS A 51 -14.13 -36.95 -14.53
CA HIS A 51 -15.57 -36.75 -14.74
C HIS A 51 -15.73 -35.79 -15.93
N VAL A 52 -15.40 -36.26 -17.14
CA VAL A 52 -15.73 -35.57 -18.37
C VAL A 52 -17.24 -35.69 -18.51
N LEU A 53 -17.95 -34.64 -18.09
CA LEU A 53 -19.38 -34.52 -18.29
C LEU A 53 -19.67 -34.73 -19.77
N THR A 54 -20.48 -35.73 -20.10
CA THR A 54 -20.97 -35.89 -21.48
C THR A 54 -21.82 -34.68 -21.87
N ASP A 55 -21.95 -34.37 -23.17
CA ASP A 55 -22.78 -33.24 -23.64
C ASP A 55 -24.23 -33.29 -23.11
N LYS A 56 -24.75 -34.49 -22.80
CA LYS A 56 -26.07 -34.68 -22.16
C LYS A 56 -26.03 -34.35 -20.67
N GLU A 57 -24.98 -34.72 -19.95
CA GLU A 57 -24.79 -34.37 -18.53
C GLU A 57 -24.42 -32.89 -18.34
N ALA A 58 -23.72 -32.27 -19.29
CA ALA A 58 -23.47 -30.83 -19.31
C ALA A 58 -24.75 -30.02 -19.59
N ARG A 59 -25.65 -30.54 -20.45
CA ARG A 59 -26.97 -29.94 -20.74
C ARG A 59 -28.00 -30.15 -19.63
N CYS A 60 -27.96 -31.29 -18.94
CA CYS A 60 -28.80 -31.56 -17.74
C CYS A 60 -28.22 -30.97 -16.46
N SER A 61 -26.92 -30.66 -16.41
CA SER A 61 -26.30 -29.83 -15.37
C SER A 61 -26.72 -28.37 -15.57
N ARG A 62 -28.02 -28.09 -15.42
CA ARG A 62 -28.44 -26.85 -14.78
C ARG A 62 -27.76 -26.86 -13.41
N THR A 63 -26.58 -26.25 -13.39
CA THR A 63 -25.76 -26.00 -12.22
C THR A 63 -26.65 -25.79 -11.01
N GLY A 64 -26.44 -26.66 -10.01
CA GLY A 64 -27.24 -26.75 -8.81
C GLY A 64 -27.47 -25.39 -8.18
N THR A 65 -28.68 -25.19 -7.65
CA THR A 65 -29.04 -24.14 -6.69
C THR A 65 -28.22 -22.85 -6.83
N LEU A 66 -28.54 -22.03 -7.82
CA LEU A 66 -28.02 -20.66 -7.87
C LEU A 66 -28.55 -19.87 -6.65
N PHE A 67 -27.65 -19.33 -5.85
CA PHE A 67 -28.01 -18.55 -4.65
C PHE A 67 -28.24 -17.10 -5.03
N CYS A 68 -29.49 -16.66 -4.92
CA CYS A 68 -29.88 -15.28 -5.20
C CYS A 68 -29.37 -14.33 -4.11
N CYS A 69 -28.99 -13.13 -4.54
CA CYS A 69 -28.73 -12.03 -3.60
C CYS A 69 -30.03 -11.58 -2.93
N SER A 70 -30.02 -11.47 -1.60
CA SER A 70 -31.18 -11.02 -0.81
C SER A 70 -31.29 -9.49 -0.71
N PHE A 71 -30.41 -8.74 -1.39
CA PHE A 71 -30.45 -7.28 -1.42
C PHE A 71 -31.46 -6.79 -2.48
N SER A 72 -32.34 -5.85 -2.11
CA SER A 72 -33.51 -5.43 -2.92
C SER A 72 -33.14 -4.96 -4.33
N ASP A 73 -31.97 -4.35 -4.49
CA ASP A 73 -31.54 -3.72 -5.75
C ASP A 73 -30.56 -4.62 -6.52
N CYS A 74 -30.54 -5.93 -6.25
CA CYS A 74 -29.58 -6.86 -6.84
C CYS A 74 -30.24 -8.12 -7.41
N THR A 75 -29.97 -8.39 -8.69
CA THR A 75 -30.44 -9.59 -9.41
C THR A 75 -29.36 -10.66 -9.59
N GLN A 76 -28.17 -10.46 -9.02
CA GLN A 76 -27.04 -11.37 -9.17
C GLN A 76 -27.27 -12.69 -8.43
N LYS A 77 -26.71 -13.76 -8.99
CA LYS A 77 -26.77 -15.11 -8.44
C LYS A 77 -25.39 -15.73 -8.44
N GLU A 78 -25.07 -16.47 -7.39
CA GLU A 78 -23.79 -17.13 -7.22
C GLU A 78 -23.94 -18.65 -7.22
N LEU A 79 -22.87 -19.35 -7.61
CA LEU A 79 -22.81 -20.81 -7.57
C LEU A 79 -22.61 -21.36 -6.15
N THR A 80 -22.17 -20.51 -5.22
CA THR A 80 -21.92 -20.87 -3.82
C THR A 80 -22.72 -19.96 -2.88
N PRO A 81 -23.18 -20.47 -1.74
CA PRO A 81 -23.91 -19.66 -0.77
C PRO A 81 -22.95 -18.72 -0.05
N ILE A 82 -23.26 -17.43 -0.09
CA ILE A 82 -22.52 -16.40 0.66
C ILE A 82 -23.46 -15.85 1.73
N ALA A 83 -23.54 -16.57 2.85
CA ALA A 83 -24.35 -16.18 3.98
C ALA A 83 -23.66 -15.09 4.81
N CYS A 84 -24.39 -14.03 5.16
CA CYS A 84 -23.90 -13.04 6.11
C CYS A 84 -23.85 -13.64 7.52
N GLY A 85 -22.73 -13.50 8.22
CA GLY A 85 -22.59 -13.98 9.61
C GLY A 85 -23.47 -13.25 10.64
N LEU A 86 -24.09 -12.13 10.28
CA LEU A 86 -24.96 -11.34 11.16
C LEU A 86 -26.44 -11.62 10.95
N CYS A 87 -26.91 -11.61 9.69
CA CYS A 87 -28.33 -11.78 9.37
C CYS A 87 -28.67 -13.13 8.73
N ALA A 88 -27.68 -14.00 8.50
CA ALA A 88 -27.80 -15.33 7.89
C ALA A 88 -28.44 -15.38 6.48
N ALA A 89 -28.72 -14.23 5.85
CA ALA A 89 -29.22 -14.14 4.49
C ALA A 89 -28.09 -14.31 3.46
N ASN A 90 -28.44 -14.81 2.26
CA ASN A 90 -27.49 -15.02 1.16
C ASN A 90 -27.34 -13.76 0.28
N PHE A 91 -26.11 -13.47 -0.13
CA PHE A 91 -25.77 -12.33 -0.98
C PHE A 91 -24.86 -12.73 -2.15
N CYS A 92 -24.68 -11.86 -3.13
CA CYS A 92 -23.65 -12.05 -4.17
C CYS A 92 -22.26 -11.59 -3.67
N VAL A 93 -21.21 -11.86 -4.45
CA VAL A 93 -19.84 -11.43 -4.09
C VAL A 93 -19.74 -9.92 -3.87
N ARG A 94 -20.49 -9.13 -4.65
CA ARG A 94 -20.54 -7.65 -4.53
C ARG A 94 -21.22 -7.14 -3.27
N HIS A 95 -22.12 -7.92 -2.67
CA HIS A 95 -22.91 -7.54 -1.50
C HIS A 95 -22.63 -8.43 -0.27
N ARG A 96 -21.49 -9.13 -0.27
CA ARG A 96 -21.07 -10.05 0.79
C ARG A 96 -20.88 -9.36 2.14
N HIS A 97 -20.36 -8.13 2.16
CA HIS A 97 -20.13 -7.42 3.41
C HIS A 97 -21.40 -6.79 3.96
N ALA A 98 -21.47 -6.67 5.28
CA ALA A 98 -22.63 -6.17 5.99
C ALA A 98 -23.02 -4.73 5.58
N GLN A 99 -22.04 -3.88 5.25
CA GLN A 99 -22.30 -2.51 4.81
C GLN A 99 -22.90 -2.46 3.39
N ASP A 100 -22.43 -3.33 2.49
CA ASP A 100 -22.81 -3.33 1.08
C ASP A 100 -24.29 -3.72 0.87
N HIS A 101 -24.81 -4.63 1.71
CA HIS A 101 -26.24 -5.01 1.67
C HIS A 101 -27.10 -4.31 2.73
N LYS A 102 -26.57 -3.28 3.41
CA LYS A 102 -27.25 -2.55 4.49
C LYS A 102 -27.84 -3.51 5.55
N CYS A 103 -26.97 -4.32 6.14
CA CYS A 103 -27.36 -5.39 7.06
C CYS A 103 -28.17 -4.86 8.24
N LYS A 104 -29.36 -5.42 8.44
CA LYS A 104 -30.27 -5.14 9.57
C LYS A 104 -29.67 -5.50 10.94
N CYS A 105 -28.73 -6.44 10.98
CA CYS A 105 -28.08 -6.93 12.21
C CYS A 105 -26.70 -6.28 12.45
N LEU A 106 -26.32 -5.26 11.66
CA LEU A 106 -25.14 -4.47 11.99
C LEU A 106 -25.40 -3.76 13.32
N PRO A 107 -24.52 -3.91 14.33
CA PRO A 107 -24.54 -3.00 15.46
C PRO A 107 -24.41 -1.59 14.87
N SER A 108 -25.36 -0.70 15.19
CA SER A 108 -25.23 0.70 14.84
C SER A 108 -23.85 1.10 15.30
N GLN A 109 -22.99 1.54 14.37
CA GLN A 109 -21.79 2.25 14.78
C GLN A 109 -22.30 3.33 15.71
N SER A 110 -21.96 3.21 16.99
CA SER A 110 -22.25 4.25 17.96
C SER A 110 -21.74 5.52 17.31
N GLU A 111 -22.64 6.50 17.21
CA GLU A 111 -22.39 7.78 16.59
C GLU A 111 -20.99 8.22 17.00
N HIS A 112 -20.08 8.28 16.02
CA HIS A 112 -18.77 8.85 16.26
C HIS A 112 -19.02 10.35 16.47
N MET A 113 -19.28 10.71 17.74
CA MET A 113 -19.55 12.03 18.32
C MET A 113 -19.99 13.13 17.33
N PRO A 114 -21.26 13.58 17.34
CA PRO A 114 -21.68 14.83 16.69
C PRO A 114 -21.18 16.10 17.40
N LEU A 115 -20.24 15.98 18.35
CA LEU A 115 -19.71 17.11 19.13
C LEU A 115 -18.73 18.01 18.34
N THR A 116 -18.34 17.61 17.12
CA THR A 116 -17.38 18.39 16.31
C THR A 116 -18.04 19.56 15.58
N THR A 117 -19.29 19.51 15.16
CA THR A 117 -19.94 20.62 14.43
C THR A 117 -20.14 21.86 15.31
N LYS A 118 -20.56 21.69 16.57
CA LYS A 118 -20.71 22.81 17.52
C LYS A 118 -19.36 23.41 17.94
N VAL A 119 -18.31 22.59 18.02
CA VAL A 119 -16.94 23.05 18.31
C VAL A 119 -16.34 23.78 17.10
N VAL A 120 -16.57 23.26 15.89
CA VAL A 120 -16.15 23.91 14.63
C VAL A 120 -16.84 25.26 14.44
N GLN A 121 -18.14 25.38 14.73
CA GLN A 121 -18.85 26.66 14.68
C GLN A 121 -18.25 27.69 15.64
N LYS A 122 -17.98 27.32 16.90
CA LYS A 122 -17.32 28.21 17.88
C LYS A 122 -15.90 28.63 17.45
N ILE A 123 -15.16 27.76 16.77
CA ILE A 123 -13.82 28.08 16.25
C ILE A 123 -13.88 29.02 15.04
N LEU A 124 -14.89 28.86 14.17
CA LEU A 124 -15.12 29.75 13.03
C LEU A 124 -15.56 31.15 13.48
N GLU A 125 -16.38 31.22 14.52
CA GLU A 125 -16.83 32.49 15.15
C GLU A 125 -15.67 33.23 15.82
N SER A 126 -14.70 32.50 16.38
CA SER A 126 -13.52 33.07 17.07
C SER A 126 -12.42 33.58 16.12
N LYS A 127 -12.60 33.48 14.79
CA LYS A 127 -11.58 33.87 13.79
C LYS A 127 -11.76 35.25 13.16
N LYS A 128 -12.71 36.07 13.63
CA LYS A 128 -12.71 37.49 13.29
C LYS A 128 -11.80 38.24 14.28
N THR A 129 -10.81 38.90 13.70
CA THR A 129 -9.84 39.84 14.31
C THR A 129 -8.79 39.22 15.23
N VAL A 130 -7.61 38.89 14.69
CA VAL A 130 -6.29 39.41 15.13
C VAL A 130 -5.31 39.20 13.96
N GLU A 131 -4.73 40.29 13.46
CA GLU A 131 -3.52 40.26 12.63
C GLU A 131 -2.26 40.24 13.52
N LYS A 132 -1.18 39.63 12.99
CA LYS A 132 0.26 39.66 13.38
C LYS A 132 0.71 38.64 14.45
N PRO A 133 2.03 38.33 14.62
CA PRO A 133 3.22 38.55 13.80
C PRO A 133 4.18 37.32 13.62
N ILE A 134 5.24 37.57 12.84
CA ILE A 134 6.60 37.00 12.69
C ILE A 134 7.19 36.04 13.77
N SER A 135 7.81 34.95 13.26
CA SER A 135 8.99 34.18 13.76
C SER A 135 8.88 32.96 14.70
N SER A 136 9.50 31.88 14.19
CA SER A 136 10.32 30.84 14.85
C SER A 136 9.68 29.64 15.57
N LYS A 137 10.00 28.47 14.99
CA LYS A 137 10.32 27.17 15.62
C LYS A 137 9.65 26.89 16.97
N ALA A 138 8.45 26.30 16.92
CA ALA A 138 7.93 25.50 18.02
C ALA A 138 7.46 24.14 17.49
N SER A 139 7.91 23.07 18.15
CA SER A 139 7.46 21.70 17.92
C SER A 139 5.93 21.67 17.97
N LEU A 140 5.31 21.26 16.86
CA LEU A 140 3.86 21.12 16.76
C LEU A 140 3.38 20.21 17.90
N SER A 141 2.31 20.61 18.60
CA SER A 141 1.71 19.76 19.64
C SER A 141 1.40 18.37 19.08
N PRO A 142 1.43 17.30 19.90
CA PRO A 142 1.19 15.92 19.42
C PRO A 142 -0.17 15.79 18.71
N THR A 143 -1.13 16.62 19.10
CA THR A 143 -2.44 16.74 18.44
C THR A 143 -2.32 17.41 17.06
N ALA A 144 -1.55 18.51 16.94
CA ALA A 144 -1.32 19.19 15.67
C ALA A 144 -0.51 18.34 14.67
N GLN A 145 0.46 17.54 15.13
CA GLN A 145 1.19 16.59 14.30
C GLN A 145 0.27 15.52 13.69
N LYS A 146 -0.65 14.95 14.48
CA LYS A 146 -1.63 13.98 13.97
C LYS A 146 -2.55 14.59 12.92
N VAL A 147 -3.01 15.82 13.13
CA VAL A 147 -3.86 16.54 12.16
C VAL A 147 -3.08 16.82 10.86
N LYS A 148 -1.81 17.23 10.96
CA LYS A 148 -0.94 17.43 9.79
C LYS A 148 -0.81 16.13 8.98
N LEU A 149 -0.48 15.02 9.64
CA LEU A 149 -0.36 13.71 9.01
C LEU A 149 -1.67 13.26 8.34
N MET A 150 -2.82 13.47 8.98
CA MET A 150 -4.13 13.16 8.40
C MET A 150 -4.40 13.97 7.12
N LYS A 151 -4.15 15.29 7.15
CA LYS A 151 -4.32 16.16 5.97
C LYS A 151 -3.41 15.70 4.81
N MET A 152 -2.17 15.33 5.12
CA MET A 152 -1.22 14.82 4.13
C MET A 152 -1.71 13.50 3.54
N LYS A 153 -2.16 12.55 4.36
CA LYS A 153 -2.70 11.25 3.89
C LYS A 153 -3.88 11.40 2.94
N MET A 154 -4.69 12.46 3.08
CA MET A 154 -5.84 12.71 2.19
C MET A 154 -5.45 13.25 0.81
N HIS A 155 -4.35 14.02 0.72
CA HIS A 155 -3.98 14.74 -0.51
C HIS A 155 -2.65 14.28 -1.13
N ALA A 156 -1.96 13.33 -0.48
CA ALA A 156 -0.63 12.90 -0.91
C ALA A 156 -0.64 12.29 -2.30
N ALA A 157 0.26 12.77 -3.15
CA ALA A 157 0.56 12.16 -4.44
C ALA A 157 1.66 11.10 -4.30
N GLY A 158 1.68 10.13 -5.20
CA GLY A 158 2.70 9.08 -5.20
C GLY A 158 2.29 7.90 -6.08
N GLU A 159 3.15 6.88 -6.12
CA GLU A 159 2.87 5.67 -6.91
C GLU A 159 1.81 4.78 -6.27
N LYS A 160 0.77 4.45 -7.03
CA LYS A 160 -0.35 3.61 -6.57
C LYS A 160 0.09 2.19 -6.19
N THR A 161 1.23 1.73 -6.68
CA THR A 161 1.84 0.42 -6.43
C THR A 161 2.34 0.25 -5.00
N VAL A 162 2.60 1.36 -4.27
CA VAL A 162 3.12 1.30 -2.90
C VAL A 162 2.00 0.89 -1.94
N PRO A 163 2.15 -0.21 -1.18
CA PRO A 163 1.15 -0.66 -0.19
C PRO A 163 0.96 0.37 0.95
N LEU A 164 -0.27 0.47 1.49
CA LEU A 164 -0.60 1.44 2.54
C LEU A 164 0.27 1.32 3.81
N ALA A 165 0.68 0.09 4.17
CA ALA A 165 1.52 -0.18 5.34
C ALA A 165 2.94 0.40 5.23
N ASP A 166 3.44 0.47 3.99
CA ASP A 166 4.79 0.92 3.71
C ASP A 166 4.85 2.41 3.38
N ARG A 167 3.71 3.09 3.29
CA ARG A 167 3.67 4.52 2.95
C ARG A 167 4.17 5.38 4.09
N VAL A 168 5.17 6.19 3.80
CA VAL A 168 5.65 7.31 4.61
C VAL A 168 5.31 8.61 3.91
N TYR A 169 4.94 9.64 4.67
CA TYR A 169 4.35 10.87 4.14
C TYR A 169 5.22 12.08 4.45
N PHE A 170 5.51 12.89 3.42
CA PHE A 170 6.33 14.10 3.54
C PHE A 170 5.73 15.25 2.74
N GLU A 171 5.95 16.48 3.21
CA GLU A 171 5.58 17.68 2.45
C GLU A 171 6.79 18.05 1.59
N VAL A 172 6.67 17.97 0.26
CA VAL A 172 7.78 18.22 -0.65
C VAL A 172 7.62 19.61 -1.25
N PHE A 173 8.61 20.48 -1.05
CA PHE A 173 8.75 21.76 -1.73
C PHE A 173 9.52 21.58 -3.03
N PHE A 174 9.08 22.28 -4.06
CA PHE A 174 9.66 22.19 -5.40
C PHE A 174 10.70 23.29 -5.66
N PRO A 175 11.55 23.11 -6.68
CA PRO A 175 12.53 24.12 -7.07
C PRO A 175 11.89 25.47 -7.42
N LYS A 176 12.65 26.56 -7.22
CA LYS A 176 12.20 27.92 -7.55
C LYS A 176 11.72 28.03 -9.00
N GLY A 177 10.54 28.60 -9.21
CA GLY A 177 9.94 28.76 -10.53
C GLY A 177 9.05 27.61 -11.01
N HIS A 178 8.82 26.59 -10.17
CA HIS A 178 7.77 25.59 -10.43
C HIS A 178 6.37 26.16 -10.18
N LYS A 179 5.35 25.66 -10.92
CA LYS A 179 3.96 26.19 -10.84
C LYS A 179 3.31 25.99 -9.48
N VAL A 180 3.73 24.96 -8.77
CA VAL A 180 3.21 24.58 -7.46
C VAL A 180 4.38 24.66 -6.48
N ARG A 181 4.17 25.34 -5.35
CA ARG A 181 5.20 25.55 -4.34
C ARG A 181 5.52 24.30 -3.54
N SER A 182 4.50 23.67 -2.98
CA SER A 182 4.64 22.43 -2.21
C SER A 182 3.45 21.52 -2.40
N LYS A 183 3.67 20.23 -2.20
CA LYS A 183 2.62 19.22 -2.25
C LYS A 183 2.99 18.03 -1.36
N PRO A 184 2.01 17.41 -0.68
CA PRO A 184 2.27 16.20 0.08
C PRO A 184 2.55 15.02 -0.86
N TYR A 185 3.55 14.21 -0.51
CA TYR A 185 3.89 12.96 -1.19
C TYR A 185 3.89 11.79 -0.23
N HIS A 186 3.67 10.60 -0.81
CA HIS A 186 3.91 9.34 -0.13
C HIS A 186 4.98 8.51 -0.86
N PHE A 187 5.92 7.96 -0.10
CA PHE A 187 6.97 7.05 -0.58
C PHE A 187 6.90 5.72 0.18
N SER A 188 7.56 4.68 -0.32
CA SER A 188 7.72 3.45 0.47
C SER A 188 8.86 3.61 1.47
N LYS A 189 8.69 3.07 2.68
CA LYS A 189 9.75 2.91 3.69
C LYS A 189 10.99 2.24 3.13
N LEU A 190 10.80 1.29 2.22
CA LEU A 190 11.86 0.46 1.63
C LEU A 190 12.58 1.13 0.46
N TRP A 191 12.15 2.32 0.03
CA TRP A 191 12.78 3.00 -1.10
C TRP A 191 14.04 3.74 -0.69
N THR A 192 14.97 3.80 -1.63
CA THR A 192 16.08 4.75 -1.57
C THR A 192 15.58 6.16 -1.87
N VAL A 193 16.27 7.18 -1.34
CA VAL A 193 15.99 8.60 -1.62
C VAL A 193 16.06 8.88 -3.12
N GLY A 194 17.02 8.30 -3.83
CA GLY A 194 17.14 8.46 -5.29
C GLY A 194 15.90 8.02 -6.04
N ARG A 195 15.35 6.85 -5.68
CA ARG A 195 14.11 6.34 -6.28
C ARG A 195 12.92 7.26 -5.99
N ALA A 196 12.84 7.84 -4.79
CA ALA A 196 11.78 8.80 -4.47
C ALA A 196 11.90 10.11 -5.28
N ILE A 197 13.12 10.59 -5.52
CA ILE A 197 13.38 11.73 -6.40
C ILE A 197 12.95 11.41 -7.83
N ASP A 198 13.33 10.24 -8.36
CA ASP A 198 12.94 9.80 -9.70
C ASP A 198 11.41 9.73 -9.85
N SER A 199 10.73 9.12 -8.88
CA SER A 199 9.27 9.02 -8.86
C SER A 199 8.61 10.40 -8.83
N THR A 200 9.09 11.31 -7.97
CA THR A 200 8.57 12.69 -7.87
C THR A 200 8.81 13.47 -9.17
N ALA A 201 10.00 13.33 -9.76
CA ALA A 201 10.36 13.98 -11.00
C ALA A 201 9.50 13.51 -12.18
N ILE A 202 9.15 12.21 -12.23
CA ILE A 202 8.23 11.67 -13.24
C ILE A 202 6.81 12.25 -13.06
N ILE A 203 6.31 12.31 -11.82
CA ILE A 203 4.95 12.78 -11.52
C ILE A 203 4.80 14.27 -11.89
N GLU A 204 5.78 15.10 -11.52
CA GLU A 204 5.72 16.56 -11.74
C GLU A 204 6.44 17.00 -13.03
N LYS A 205 6.96 16.05 -13.80
CA LYS A 205 7.67 16.26 -15.07
C LYS A 205 8.90 17.19 -14.92
N LEU A 206 9.65 17.01 -13.83
CA LEU A 206 10.90 17.73 -13.59
C LEU A 206 12.06 17.04 -14.33
N PRO A 207 12.95 17.80 -15.00
CA PRO A 207 14.11 17.21 -15.67
C PRO A 207 15.12 16.70 -14.63
N ASN A 208 15.23 15.39 -14.47
CA ASN A 208 16.26 14.78 -13.62
C ASN A 208 17.40 14.23 -14.49
N GLN A 209 18.56 14.87 -14.43
CA GLN A 209 19.76 14.49 -15.19
C GLN A 209 20.91 14.09 -14.27
N ASN A 210 20.60 13.50 -13.11
CA ASN A 210 21.58 13.10 -12.10
C ASN A 210 22.63 12.08 -12.61
N ASN A 211 22.40 11.46 -13.76
CA ASN A 211 23.35 10.58 -14.44
C ASN A 211 24.44 11.34 -15.23
N ARG A 212 24.28 12.65 -15.47
CA ARG A 212 25.25 13.50 -16.19
C ARG A 212 26.07 14.30 -15.18
N LEU A 213 27.41 14.14 -15.20
CA LEU A 213 28.32 14.75 -14.22
C LEU A 213 28.44 16.28 -14.34
N THR A 214 28.11 16.85 -15.50
CA THR A 214 28.27 18.28 -15.80
C THR A 214 27.03 19.12 -15.50
N GLU A 215 25.89 18.47 -15.28
CA GLU A 215 24.60 19.13 -15.11
C GLU A 215 24.30 19.36 -13.62
N LYS A 216 23.35 20.26 -13.33
CA LYS A 216 22.84 20.43 -11.97
C LYS A 216 22.13 19.15 -11.53
N ARG A 217 22.41 18.72 -10.31
CA ARG A 217 21.82 17.54 -9.70
C ARG A 217 20.55 17.92 -8.95
N LEU A 218 19.48 17.17 -9.16
CA LEU A 218 18.25 17.25 -8.41
C LEU A 218 18.39 16.43 -7.12
N LEU A 219 18.46 17.09 -5.97
CA LEU A 219 18.63 16.44 -4.67
C LEU A 219 17.47 16.78 -3.73
N LEU A 220 17.28 15.92 -2.73
CA LEU A 220 16.26 16.08 -1.70
C LEU A 220 16.94 16.47 -0.39
N PHE A 221 16.51 17.58 0.19
CA PHE A 221 17.07 18.17 1.40
C PHE A 221 16.04 18.09 2.53
N HIS A 222 16.53 17.91 3.76
CA HIS A 222 15.67 18.08 4.93
C HIS A 222 15.54 19.57 5.24
N ALA A 223 14.31 20.10 5.33
CA ALA A 223 14.06 21.54 5.48
C ALA A 223 14.61 22.16 6.77
N SER A 224 14.75 21.39 7.85
CA SER A 224 15.23 21.93 9.14
C SER A 224 16.75 21.97 9.24
N THR A 225 17.44 20.99 8.65
CA THR A 225 18.90 20.88 8.68
C THR A 225 19.55 21.42 7.42
N LEU A 226 18.78 21.63 6.34
CA LEU A 226 19.23 22.03 5.01
C LEU A 226 20.32 21.13 4.41
N LYS A 227 20.44 19.90 4.95
CA LYS A 227 21.39 18.88 4.51
C LYS A 227 20.73 17.97 3.48
N ALA A 228 21.47 17.63 2.42
CA ALA A 228 21.05 16.67 1.43
C ALA A 228 20.90 15.27 2.06
N LEU A 229 19.83 14.58 1.68
CA LEU A 229 19.66 13.16 1.95
C LEU A 229 20.51 12.37 0.95
N GLY A 230 21.25 11.36 1.43
CA GLY A 230 22.07 10.54 0.56
C GLY A 230 21.21 9.77 -0.42
N MET A 231 21.57 9.78 -1.71
CA MET A 231 20.79 9.12 -2.77
C MET A 231 20.57 7.61 -2.52
N SER A 232 21.54 6.97 -1.86
CA SER A 232 21.53 5.55 -1.53
C SER A 232 20.85 5.24 -0.19
N ASP A 233 20.53 6.26 0.61
CA ASP A 233 19.90 6.06 1.92
C ASP A 233 18.47 5.59 1.76
N ILE A 234 18.03 4.70 2.64
CA ILE A 234 16.67 4.15 2.67
C ILE A 234 15.84 4.92 3.70
N PHE A 235 14.59 5.24 3.37
CA PHE A 235 13.71 6.00 4.27
C PHE A 235 13.51 5.33 5.62
N GLU A 236 13.38 3.99 5.66
CA GLU A 236 13.29 3.23 6.91
C GLU A 236 14.50 3.46 7.83
N THR A 237 15.72 3.45 7.28
CA THR A 237 16.95 3.72 8.05
C THR A 237 17.00 5.16 8.55
N LEU A 238 16.57 6.12 7.73
CA LEU A 238 16.51 7.55 8.08
C LEU A 238 15.48 7.83 9.18
N LEU A 239 14.34 7.14 9.16
CA LEU A 239 13.30 7.22 10.19
C LEU A 239 13.76 6.57 11.50
N ASN A 240 14.38 5.39 11.42
CA ASN A 240 14.87 4.68 12.62
C ASN A 240 16.03 5.41 13.31
N SER A 241 16.91 6.06 12.55
CA SER A 241 17.98 6.90 13.09
C SER A 241 17.50 8.25 13.62
N LYS A 242 16.20 8.57 13.50
CA LYS A 242 15.59 9.86 13.83
C LYS A 242 16.23 11.06 13.11
N PHE A 243 16.93 10.82 12.00
CA PHE A 243 17.41 11.90 11.15
C PHE A 243 16.24 12.60 10.44
N LEU A 244 15.20 11.84 10.16
CA LEU A 244 13.95 12.29 9.54
C LEU A 244 12.75 11.73 10.32
N ASN A 245 11.65 12.47 10.37
CA ASN A 245 10.37 12.02 10.93
C ASN A 245 9.24 12.09 9.91
N GLU A 246 8.21 11.25 10.07
CA GLU A 246 7.00 11.36 9.23
C GLU A 246 6.33 12.74 9.39
N ALA A 247 5.70 13.21 8.31
CA ALA A 247 5.07 14.52 8.21
C ALA A 247 6.03 15.72 8.35
N GLU A 248 7.34 15.49 8.20
CA GLU A 248 8.32 16.57 8.02
C GLU A 248 8.33 17.11 6.59
N THR A 249 9.02 18.24 6.43
CA THR A 249 9.14 18.96 5.18
C THR A 249 10.47 18.63 4.52
N LEU A 250 10.40 18.27 3.25
CA LEU A 250 11.54 18.03 2.38
C LEU A 250 11.57 19.08 1.28
N VAL A 251 12.77 19.46 0.84
CA VAL A 251 12.97 20.46 -0.21
C VAL A 251 13.68 19.78 -1.37
N LEU A 252 13.06 19.81 -2.55
CA LEU A 252 13.63 19.29 -3.78
C LEU A 252 14.26 20.47 -4.54
N GLU A 253 15.56 20.41 -4.83
CA GLU A 253 16.26 21.54 -5.47
C GLU A 253 17.40 21.08 -6.41
N TYR A 254 17.67 21.90 -7.43
CA TYR A 254 18.79 21.74 -8.34
C TYR A 254 20.06 22.40 -7.78
N VAL A 255 21.06 21.58 -7.48
CA VAL A 255 22.33 22.05 -6.93
C VAL A 255 23.51 21.67 -7.83
N SER A 256 24.61 22.39 -7.68
CA SER A 256 25.88 22.04 -8.33
C SER A 256 26.36 20.66 -7.86
N PRO A 257 27.10 19.91 -8.70
CA PRO A 257 27.40 18.50 -8.45
C PRO A 257 28.13 18.17 -7.14
N ASN A 258 28.81 19.15 -6.54
CA ASN A 258 29.58 19.04 -5.29
C ASN A 258 28.90 19.70 -4.08
N CYS A 259 27.61 19.99 -4.16
CA CYS A 259 26.89 20.72 -3.12
C CYS A 259 25.95 19.78 -2.35
N ASP A 260 26.27 19.51 -1.09
CA ASP A 260 25.50 18.61 -0.21
C ASP A 260 24.68 19.38 0.85
N THR A 261 24.75 20.71 0.87
CA THR A 261 24.06 21.57 1.82
C THR A 261 23.56 22.84 1.14
N LEU A 262 22.30 23.19 1.39
CA LEU A 262 21.77 24.49 0.98
C LEU A 262 22.30 25.60 1.91
N ALA A 263 22.40 26.82 1.39
CA ALA A 263 22.85 27.97 2.16
C ALA A 263 21.90 28.24 3.34
N ALA A 264 22.41 28.75 4.47
CA ALA A 264 21.62 28.94 5.70
C ALA A 264 20.49 29.97 5.54
N ASP A 265 20.61 30.86 4.56
CA ASP A 265 19.63 31.85 4.12
C ASP A 265 18.71 31.33 2.99
N TYR A 266 18.73 30.02 2.72
CA TYR A 266 17.88 29.45 1.68
C TYR A 266 16.40 29.43 2.11
N HIS A 267 15.67 30.45 1.66
CA HIS A 267 14.23 30.52 1.82
C HIS A 267 13.52 29.74 0.70
N TYR A 268 13.14 28.50 1.00
CA TYR A 268 12.34 27.64 0.13
C TYR A 268 10.84 27.99 0.15
N GLU A 269 10.41 28.84 1.09
CA GLU A 269 9.00 29.21 1.27
C GLU A 269 8.56 30.37 0.36
N ASP A 270 9.49 31.14 -0.20
CA ASP A 270 9.27 32.33 -1.04
C ASP A 270 9.10 32.00 -2.55
N SER A 271 8.77 30.75 -2.89
CA SER A 271 8.63 30.28 -4.28
C SER A 271 7.18 30.18 -4.75
#